data_AF-A0A1W1UGS1-F1
#
_entry.id   AF-A0A1W1UGS1-F1
#
_cell.length_a   1.000
_cell.length_b   1.000
_cell.length_c   1.000
_cell.angle_alpha   90.00
_cell.angle_beta   90.00
_cell.angle_gamma   90.00
#
_symmetry.space_group_name_H-M   'P 1'
#
loop_
_entity.id
_entity.type
_entity.pdbx_description
1 polymer ?
#
loop_
_entity_poly.entity_id
_entity_poly.type
_entity_poly.pdbx_seq_one_letter_code
_entity_poly.pdbx_strand_id
1 'polypeptide(L)' 'MLEGLACKSARLEEEPHLVEYVVVHELIHLLERKHNERFRALLDQFMPNWRVYREELNGGELAAYESFDLG' A
#
# COMPACT_ATOMS: atom_id res chain seq x y z
N MET A 1 -6.99 -5.08 -8.70
CA MET A 1 -5.53 -5.12 -8.97
C MET A 1 -5.29 -4.27 -10.21
N LEU A 2 -4.76 -3.04 -10.05
CA LEU A 2 -4.50 -1.99 -11.05
C LEU A 2 -5.61 -1.02 -11.51
N GLU A 3 -6.86 -1.11 -11.05
CA GLU A 3 -7.92 -0.19 -11.53
C GLU A 3 -7.84 1.25 -10.96
N GLY A 4 -6.91 1.56 -10.06
CA GLY A 4 -6.80 2.86 -9.39
C GLY A 4 -5.51 3.66 -9.65
N LEU A 5 -4.58 3.18 -10.49
CA LEU A 5 -3.26 3.82 -10.66
C LEU A 5 -3.24 4.99 -11.65
N ALA A 6 -4.23 5.10 -12.54
CA ALA A 6 -4.17 6.02 -13.68
C ALA A 6 -4.13 7.51 -13.30
N CYS A 7 -4.63 7.90 -12.11
CA CYS A 7 -4.66 9.30 -11.66
C CYS A 7 -3.48 9.69 -10.75
N LYS A 8 -2.49 8.81 -10.51
CA LYS A 8 -1.41 9.02 -9.52
C LYS A 8 -0.01 9.24 -10.11
N SER A 9 0.18 9.08 -11.42
CA SER A 9 1.52 9.05 -12.03
C SER A 9 2.36 10.30 -11.79
N ALA A 10 1.75 11.49 -11.71
CA ALA A 10 2.50 12.74 -11.60
C ALA A 10 3.15 13.00 -10.23
N ARG A 11 2.65 12.44 -9.12
CA ARG A 11 3.15 12.71 -7.75
C ARG A 11 4.09 11.64 -7.22
N LEU A 12 4.03 10.44 -7.78
CA LEU A 12 4.86 9.30 -7.37
C LEU A 12 6.30 9.41 -7.90
N GLU A 13 6.51 10.10 -9.02
CA GLU A 13 7.85 10.26 -9.61
C GLU A 13 8.77 11.16 -8.77
N GLU A 14 8.21 12.03 -7.92
CA GLU A 14 8.97 12.96 -7.07
C GLU A 14 9.21 12.43 -5.65
N GLU A 15 8.49 11.37 -5.22
CA GLU A 15 8.52 10.83 -3.85
C GLU A 15 8.83 9.32 -3.87
N PRO A 16 10.13 8.94 -3.94
CA PRO A 16 10.57 7.55 -4.14
C PRO A 16 10.07 6.58 -3.06
N HIS A 17 9.92 7.04 -1.81
CA HIS A 17 9.45 6.20 -0.71
C HIS A 17 7.98 5.77 -0.87
N LEU A 18 7.16 6.58 -1.54
CA LEU A 18 5.76 6.21 -1.81
C LEU A 18 5.67 5.15 -2.92
N VAL A 19 6.56 5.22 -3.91
CA VAL A 19 6.71 4.17 -4.92
C VAL A 19 7.18 2.87 -4.27
N GLU A 20 8.17 2.95 -3.39
CA GLU A 20 8.68 1.79 -2.65
C GLU A 20 7.57 1.13 -1.83
N TYR A 21 6.74 1.93 -1.14
CA TYR A 21 5.58 1.41 -0.40
C TYR A 21 4.60 0.66 -1.30
N VAL A 22 4.23 1.21 -2.46
CA VAL A 22 3.31 0.54 -3.40
C VAL A 22 3.92 -0.77 -3.91
N VAL A 23 5.20 -0.76 -4.28
CA VAL A 23 5.88 -1.98 -4.75
C VAL A 23 5.92 -3.04 -3.65
N VAL A 24 6.31 -2.68 -2.42
CA VAL A 24 6.34 -3.63 -1.29
C VAL A 24 4.94 -4.16 -0.98
N HIS A 25 3.91 -3.30 -1.01
CA HIS A 25 2.51 -3.68 -0.81
C HIS A 25 2.07 -4.76 -1.81
N GLU A 26 2.32 -4.56 -3.11
CA GLU A 26 1.97 -5.51 -4.16
C GLU A 26 2.81 -6.80 -4.10
N LEU A 27 4.07 -6.71 -3.68
CA LEU A 27 4.91 -7.91 -3.47
C LEU A 27 4.41 -8.75 -2.30
N ILE A 28 3.97 -8.12 -1.21
CA ILE A 28 3.39 -8.85 -0.07
C ILE A 28 2.07 -9.52 -0.47
N HIS A 29 1.30 -8.95 -1.41
CA HIS A 29 0.13 -9.60 -1.97
C HIS A 29 0.40 -10.96 -2.64
N LEU A 30 1.64 -11.22 -3.07
CA LEU A 30 2.06 -12.54 -3.57
C LEU A 30 2.17 -13.57 -2.44
N LEU A 31 2.49 -13.14 -1.22
CA LEU A 31 2.66 -14.00 -0.04
C LEU A 31 1.38 -14.13 0.77
N GLU A 32 0.59 -13.06 0.84
CA GLU A 32 -0.67 -12.99 1.56
C GLU A 32 -1.64 -12.11 0.78
N ARG A 33 -2.71 -12.72 0.26
CA ARG A 33 -3.64 -12.04 -0.65
C ARG A 33 -4.55 -11.06 0.08
N LYS A 34 -4.85 -11.29 1.36
CA LYS A 34 -5.77 -10.48 2.16
C LYS A 34 -5.01 -9.49 3.05
N HIS A 35 -5.54 -8.29 3.29
CA HIS A 35 -4.96 -7.31 4.24
C HIS A 35 -5.19 -7.65 5.73
N ASN A 36 -5.00 -8.92 6.09
CA ASN A 36 -5.21 -9.44 7.43
C ASN A 36 -3.99 -9.14 8.36
N GLU A 37 -4.02 -9.67 9.59
CA GLU A 37 -2.93 -9.48 10.55
C GLU A 37 -1.57 -9.97 10.03
N ARG A 38 -1.56 -11.07 9.26
CA ARG A 38 -0.33 -11.60 8.65
C ARG A 38 0.22 -10.65 7.60
N PHE A 39 -0.62 -10.04 6.77
CA PHE A 39 -0.19 -9.02 5.82
C PHE A 39 0.46 -7.83 6.52
N ARG A 40 -0.15 -7.33 7.60
CA ARG A 40 0.41 -6.22 8.39
C ARG A 40 1.71 -6.60 9.06
N ALA A 41 1.84 -7.83 9.57
CA ALA A 41 3.09 -8.32 10.14
C ALA A 41 4.21 -8.42 9.09
N LEU A 42 3.89 -8.83 7.85
CA LEU A 42 4.85 -8.82 6.74
C LEU A 42 5.26 -7.39 6.37
N LEU A 43 4.31 -6.45 6.34
CA LEU A 43 4.64 -5.03 6.13
C LEU A 43 5.49 -4.46 7.26
N ASP A 44 5.18 -4.75 8.53
CA ASP A 44 5.98 -4.33 9.68
C ASP A 44 7.41 -4.91 9.59
N GLN A 45 7.58 -6.10 9.02
CA GLN A 45 8.89 -6.73 8.81
C GLN A 45 9.67 -6.09 7.65
N PHE A 46 9.05 -5.88 6.50
CA PHE A 46 9.74 -5.42 5.29
C PHE A 46 9.83 -3.90 5.16
N MET A 47 8.91 -3.16 5.79
CA MET A 47 8.85 -1.71 5.74
C MET A 47 8.23 -1.15 7.03
N PRO A 48 8.96 -1.07 8.16
CA PRO A 48 8.42 -0.66 9.46
C PRO A 48 7.68 0.70 9.48
N ASN A 49 8.04 1.61 8.57
CA ASN A 49 7.45 2.95 8.44
C ASN A 49 6.22 3.00 7.50
N TRP A 50 5.73 1.86 7.02
CA TRP A 50 4.66 1.78 6.03
C TRP A 50 3.38 2.54 6.43
N ARG A 51 3.11 2.69 7.73
CA ARG A 51 1.97 3.45 8.25
C ARG A 51 2.08 4.94 7.93
N VAL A 52 3.28 5.51 8.01
CA VAL A 52 3.56 6.91 7.66
C VAL A 52 3.37 7.10 6.16
N TYR A 53 3.94 6.20 5.34
CA TYR A 53 3.80 6.26 3.88
C TYR A 53 2.36 6.05 3.44
N ARG A 54 1.61 5.18 4.12
CA ARG A 54 0.18 4.99 3.91
C ARG A 54 -0.59 6.27 4.22
N GLU A 55 -0.32 6.94 5.34
CA GLU A 55 -0.95 8.22 5.70
C GLU A 55 -0.62 9.31 4.68
N GLU A 56 0.63 9.37 4.23
CA GLU A 56 1.11 10.32 3.22
C GLU A 56 0.50 10.08 1.83
N LEU A 57 0.29 8.81 1.47
CA LEU A 57 -0.45 8.39 0.27
C LEU A 57 -1.97 8.64 0.39
N ASN A 58 -2.51 8.74 1.61
CA ASN A 58 -3.94 8.82 1.89
C ASN A 58 -4.55 10.21 1.73
N GLY A 59 -4.36 10.80 0.56
CA GLY A 59 -5.30 11.76 0.00
C GLY A 59 -6.66 11.15 -0.41
N GLY A 60 -7.23 10.23 0.37
CA GLY A 60 -8.66 9.86 0.32
C GLY A 60 -9.03 8.41 -0.02
N GLU A 61 -8.20 7.63 -0.72
CA GLU A 61 -8.73 6.43 -1.42
C GLU A 61 -8.19 5.07 -0.91
N LEU A 62 -6.94 4.97 -0.43
CA LEU A 62 -6.35 3.68 -0.01
C LEU A 62 -6.85 3.20 1.36
N ALA A 63 -7.13 4.12 2.29
CA ALA A 63 -7.75 3.80 3.58
C ALA A 63 -9.13 3.14 3.41
N ALA A 64 -9.85 3.47 2.33
CA ALA A 64 -11.14 2.87 2.03
C ALA A 64 -11.01 1.44 1.48
N TYR A 65 -9.97 1.14 0.67
CA TYR A 65 -9.78 -0.20 0.10
C TYR A 65 -9.35 -1.24 1.14
N GLU A 66 -8.51 -0.87 2.11
CA GLU A 66 -8.12 -1.79 3.19
C GLU A 66 -9.29 -2.18 4.11
N SER A 67 -10.38 -1.41 4.08
CA SER A 67 -11.62 -1.76 4.78
C SER A 67 -12.49 -2.76 4.00
N PHE A 68 -12.27 -2.89 2.69
CA PHE A 68 -13.08 -3.71 1.79
C PHE A 68 -12.51 -5.14 1.57
N ASP A 69 -11.24 -5.38 1.90
CA ASP A 69 -10.61 -6.72 1.85
C ASP A 69 -10.79 -7.55 3.16
N LEU A 70 -11.72 -7.15 4.02
CA LEU A 70 -12.15 -7.95 5.19
C LEU A 70 -13.20 -9.04 4.86
N GLY A 71 -13.42 -9.34 3.57
CA GLY A 71 -14.23 -10.49 3.10
C GLY A 71 -13.40 -11.74 2.82
#